data_AF-A0A497K496-F1
#
_entry.id   AF-A0A497K496-F1
#
_cell.length_a   1.000
_cell.length_b   1.000
_cell.length_c   1.000
_cell.angle_alpha   90.00
_cell.angle_beta   90.00
_cell.angle_gamma   90.00
#
_symmetry.space_group_name_H-M   'P 1'
#
loop_
_entity.id
_entity.type
_entity.pdbx_description
1 polymer ?
#
loop_
_entity_poly.entity_id
_entity_poly.type
_entity_poly.pdbx_seq_one_letter_code
_entity_poly.pdbx_strand_id
1 'polypeptide(L)' 'MNVEEKTTTIAGAFITTSLVGSAAAWGTHIITCIMNEQYLFLIAGAIAAPVGIVHGVGIWFGAW' A
#
# COMPACT_ATOMS: atom_id res chain seq x y z
N MET A 1 13.20 -12.63 -26.78
CA MET A 1 13.56 -11.55 -25.85
C MET A 1 14.99 -11.74 -25.41
N ASN A 2 15.79 -10.69 -25.45
CA ASN A 2 17.16 -10.72 -24.94
C ASN A 2 17.16 -10.61 -23.41
N VAL A 3 18.25 -11.03 -22.75
CA VAL A 3 18.35 -11.03 -21.27
C VAL A 3 18.15 -9.63 -20.67
N GLU A 4 18.61 -8.60 -21.37
CA GLU A 4 18.46 -7.19 -20.98
C GLU A 4 16.99 -6.72 -20.99
N GLU A 5 16.21 -7.15 -21.99
CA GLU A 5 14.79 -6.85 -22.11
C GLU A 5 14.00 -7.51 -20.97
N LYS A 6 14.30 -8.79 -20.65
CA LYS A 6 13.65 -9.53 -19.56
C LYS A 6 13.86 -8.85 -18.20
N THR A 7 15.09 -8.39 -17.92
CA THR A 7 15.41 -7.68 -16.67
C THR A 7 14.64 -6.37 -16.55
N THR A 8 14.56 -5.62 -17.65
CA THR A 8 13.83 -4.34 -17.70
C THR A 8 12.32 -4.53 -17.51
N THR A 9 11.73 -5.56 -18.11
CA THR A 9 10.30 -5.88 -17.94
C THR A 9 9.98 -6.32 -16.51
N ILE A 10 10.82 -7.17 -15.90
CA ILE A 10 10.60 -7.64 -14.52
C ILE A 10 10.75 -6.49 -13.52
N ALA A 11 11.79 -5.67 -13.68
CA ALA A 11 11.98 -4.48 -12.85
C ALA A 11 10.81 -3.49 -13.01
N GLY A 12 10.36 -3.25 -14.24
CA GLY A 12 9.20 -2.41 -14.53
C GLY A 12 7.91 -2.96 -13.92
N ALA A 13 7.67 -4.26 -14.02
CA ALA A 13 6.52 -4.92 -13.41
C ALA A 13 6.55 -4.79 -11.88
N PHE A 14 7.70 -5.01 -11.24
CA PHE A 14 7.84 -4.92 -9.79
C PHE A 14 7.59 -3.50 -9.26
N ILE A 15 8.14 -2.49 -9.95
CA ILE A 15 7.93 -1.07 -9.58
C ILE A 15 6.46 -0.70 -9.71
N THR A 16 5.83 -1.06 -10.83
CA THR A 16 4.42 -0.73 -11.08
C THR A 16 3.49 -1.41 -10.07
N THR A 17 3.69 -2.70 -9.76
CA THR A 17 2.87 -3.40 -8.76
C THR A 17 3.09 -2.85 -7.36
N SER A 18 4.31 -2.43 -7.01
CA SER A 18 4.60 -1.88 -5.68
C SER A 18 3.93 -0.52 -5.46
N LEU A 19 3.93 0.34 -6.48
CA LEU A 19 3.28 1.66 -6.42
C LEU A 19 1.76 1.53 -6.32
N VAL A 20 1.16 0.71 -7.18
CA VAL A 20 -0.29 0.48 -7.17
C VAL A 20 -0.73 -0.20 -5.87
N GLY A 21 0.01 -1.21 -5.41
CA GLY A 21 -0.26 -1.90 -4.15
C GLY A 21 -0.17 -0.95 -2.94
N SER A 22 0.84 -0.08 -2.91
CA SER A 22 0.99 0.91 -1.83
C SER A 22 -0.16 1.90 -1.80
N ALA A 23 -0.60 2.42 -2.96
CA ALA A 23 -1.74 3.32 -3.05
C ALA A 23 -3.06 2.65 -2.60
N ALA A 24 -3.29 1.41 -3.04
CA ALA A 24 -4.47 0.63 -2.65
C ALA A 24 -4.48 0.30 -1.14
N ALA A 25 -3.33 -0.03 -0.56
CA ALA A 25 -3.20 -0.29 0.88
C ALA A 25 -3.46 0.98 1.70
N TRP A 26 -2.88 2.12 1.29
CA TRP A 26 -3.14 3.40 1.96
C TRP A 26 -4.63 3.79 1.89
N GLY A 27 -5.30 3.56 0.75
CA GLY A 27 -6.75 3.73 0.62
C GLY A 27 -7.55 2.83 1.58
N THR A 28 -7.13 1.56 1.71
CA THR A 28 -7.73 0.63 2.68
C THR A 28 -7.63 1.16 4.11
N HIS A 29 -6.46 1.69 4.51
CA HIS A 29 -6.29 2.31 5.83
C HIS A 29 -7.26 3.48 6.05
N ILE A 30 -7.41 4.39 5.08
CA ILE A 30 -8.31 5.54 5.20
C ILE A 30 -9.75 5.09 5.43
N ILE A 31 -10.24 4.18 4.57
CA ILE A 31 -11.62 3.69 4.63
C ILE A 31 -11.85 2.99 5.98
N THR A 32 -10.97 2.08 6.38
CA THR A 32 -11.12 1.34 7.64
C THR A 32 -11.08 2.24 8.86
N CYS A 33 -10.16 3.23 8.91
CA CYS A 33 -10.08 4.13 10.07
C CYS A 33 -11.31 5.05 10.17
N ILE A 34 -11.89 5.47 9.03
CA ILE A 34 -13.14 6.24 9.02
C ILE A 34 -14.30 5.38 9.54
N MET A 35 -14.44 4.16 9.02
CA MET A 35 -15.54 3.25 9.39
C MET A 35 -15.51 2.81 10.85
N ASN A 36 -14.31 2.72 11.44
CA ASN A 36 -14.09 2.33 12.83
C ASN A 36 -13.87 3.51 13.79
N GLU A 37 -14.10 4.75 13.34
CA GLU A 37 -13.94 5.97 14.14
C GLU A 37 -12.53 6.16 14.75
N GLN A 38 -11.50 5.59 14.10
CA GLN A 38 -10.10 5.66 14.54
C GLN A 38 -9.42 6.94 14.02
N TYR A 39 -9.95 8.11 14.39
CA TYR A 39 -9.54 9.39 13.81
C TYR A 39 -8.08 9.78 14.09
N LEU A 40 -7.54 9.44 15.27
CA LEU A 40 -6.12 9.70 15.55
C LEU A 40 -5.22 8.86 14.65
N PHE A 41 -5.63 7.62 14.34
CA PHE A 41 -4.87 6.74 13.47
C PHE A 41 -4.99 7.14 12.00
N LEU A 42 -6.17 7.65 11.61
CA LEU A 42 -6.40 8.27 10.30
C LEU A 42 -5.46 9.47 10.07
N ILE A 43 -5.33 10.35 11.06
CA ILE A 43 -4.40 11.50 11.00
C ILE A 43 -2.94 11.00 10.93
N ALA A 44 -2.59 9.99 11.73
CA ALA A 44 -1.26 9.39 11.69
C ALA A 44 -0.92 8.81 10.31
N GLY A 45 -1.85 8.10 9.66
CA GLY A 45 -1.67 7.58 8.30
C GLY A 45 -1.68 8.66 7.20
N ALA A 46 -2.28 9.82 7.45
CA ALA A 46 -2.25 10.97 6.55
C ALA A 46 -0.91 11.74 6.62
N ILE A 47 -0.31 11.86 7.82
CA ILE A 47 0.98 12.53 8.03
C ILE A 47 2.15 11.57 7.69
N ALA A 48 2.01 10.29 8.03
CA ALA A 48 2.99 9.25 7.77
C ALA A 48 2.38 8.19 6.85
N ALA A 49 2.38 8.47 5.54
CA ALA A 49 1.89 7.54 4.51
C ALA A 49 2.43 6.09 4.66
N PRO A 50 3.71 5.85 5.03
CA PRO A 50 4.19 4.48 5.29
C PRO A 50 3.41 3.73 6.37
N VAL A 51 2.97 4.40 7.43
CA VAL A 51 2.17 3.80 8.52
C VAL A 51 0.81 3.35 8.00
N GLY A 52 0.17 4.19 7.19
CA GLY A 52 -1.10 3.86 6.55
C GLY A 52 -0.98 2.68 5.57
N ILE A 53 0.11 2.61 4.81
CA ILE A 53 0.38 1.47 3.92
C ILE A 53 0.55 0.18 4.72
N VAL A 54 1.38 0.17 5.78
CA VAL A 54 1.59 -1.03 6.61
C VAL A 54 0.28 -1.52 7.22
N HIS A 55 -0.52 -0.62 7.80
CA HIS A 55 -1.83 -0.97 8.35
C HIS A 55 -2.77 -1.53 7.26
N GLY A 56 -2.86 -0.85 6.11
CA GLY A 56 -3.69 -1.29 4.99
C GLY A 56 -3.30 -2.67 4.46
N VAL A 57 -1.99 -2.94 4.34
CA VAL A 57 -1.47 -4.23 3.89
C VAL A 57 -1.87 -5.35 4.85
N GLY A 58 -1.68 -5.19 6.16
CA GLY A 58 -2.03 -6.28 7.07
C GLY A 58 -3.54 -6.44 7.31
N ILE A 59 -4.39 -5.46 6.98
CA ILE A 59 -5.83 -5.70 6.86
C ILE A 59 -6.09 -6.74 5.74
N TRP A 60 -5.38 -6.64 4.61
CA TRP A 60 -5.54 -7.63 3.53
C TRP A 60 -5.12 -9.04 3.94
N PHE A 61 -4.15 -9.14 4.86
CA PHE A 61 -3.70 -10.41 5.42
C PHE A 61 -4.45 -10.83 6.69
N GLY A 62 -5.49 -10.09 7.10
CA GLY A 62 -6.33 -10.41 8.26
C GLY A 62 -5.63 -10.25 9.62
N ALA A 63 -4.58 -9.42 9.69
CA ALA A 63 -3.87 -9.12 10.93
C ALA A 63 -4.59 -8.08 11.82
N TRP A 64 -5.47 -7.25 11.23
CA TRP A 64 -6.23 -6.19 11.89
C TRP A 64 -7.67 -6.14 11.40
#